data_AF-A0A357A767-F1
#
_entry.id   AF-A0A357A767-F1
#
_cell.length_a   1.000
_cell.length_b   1.000
_cell.length_c   1.000
_cell.angle_alpha   90.00
_cell.angle_beta   90.00
_cell.angle_gamma   90.00
#
_symmetry.space_group_name_H-M   'P 1'
#
loop_
_entity.id
_entity.type
_entity.pdbx_description
1 polymer ?
#
loop_
_entity_poly.entity_id
_entity_poly.type
_entity_poly.pdbx_seq_one_letter_code
_entity_poly.pdbx_strand_id
1 'polypeptide(L)' 'MTLPKSENRELLERLIFEEQIPEDWARDVWDMSPTLGETAAKLVDGFAAVIECCSDEKLDNLVRSLYRNQLEE' A
#
# COMPACT_ATOMS: atom_id res chain seq x y z
N MET A 1 -7.29 5.43 -19.63
CA MET A 1 -6.42 6.45 -19.02
C MET A 1 -5.71 5.80 -17.87
N THR A 2 -4.39 5.88 -17.88
CA THR A 2 -3.53 5.45 -16.80
C THR A 2 -3.53 6.54 -15.73
N LEU A 3 -3.81 6.20 -14.48
CA LEU A 3 -3.66 7.16 -13.39
C LEU A 3 -2.16 7.47 -13.19
N PRO A 4 -1.82 8.71 -12.80
CA PRO A 4 -0.44 9.03 -12.44
C PRO A 4 -0.03 8.27 -11.18
N LYS A 5 1.28 8.08 -11.02
CA LYS A 5 1.90 7.35 -9.91
C LYS A 5 1.45 7.85 -8.54
N SER A 6 1.25 9.16 -8.37
CA SER A 6 0.74 9.74 -7.12
C SER A 6 -0.68 9.28 -6.79
N GLU A 7 -1.60 9.31 -7.77
CA GLU A 7 -2.99 8.86 -7.56
C GLU A 7 -3.05 7.36 -7.29
N ASN A 8 -2.29 6.56 -8.04
CA ASN A 8 -2.21 5.12 -7.80
C ASN A 8 -1.58 4.79 -6.46
N ARG A 9 -0.59 5.58 -6.02
CA ARG A 9 0.00 5.44 -4.70
C ARG A 9 -1.06 5.70 -3.64
N GLU A 10 -1.81 6.80 -3.71
CA GLU A 10 -2.87 7.10 -2.74
C GLU A 10 -3.96 6.03 -2.72
N LEU A 11 -4.37 5.52 -3.88
CA LEU A 11 -5.33 4.41 -3.96
C LEU A 11 -4.80 3.13 -3.32
N LEU A 12 -3.53 2.80 -3.54
CA LEU A 12 -2.91 1.63 -2.95
C LEU A 12 -2.67 1.80 -1.44
N GLU A 13 -2.30 3.02 -1.01
CA GLU A 13 -2.19 3.38 0.42
C GLU A 13 -3.54 3.16 1.10
N ARG A 14 -4.63 3.64 0.50
CA ARG A 14 -5.98 3.45 1.05
C ARG A 14 -6.44 2.00 1.04
N LEU A 15 -5.98 1.20 0.07
CA LEU A 15 -6.32 -0.22 0.01
C LEU A 15 -5.64 -1.03 1.12
N ILE A 16 -4.41 -0.66 1.48
CA ILE A 16 -3.57 -1.43 2.42
C ILE A 16 -3.68 -0.89 3.86
N PHE A 17 -3.73 0.44 4.01
CA PHE A 17 -3.64 1.15 5.29
C PHE A 17 -4.91 1.97 5.62
N GLU A 18 -5.96 1.81 4.82
CA GLU A 18 -7.28 2.47 5.00
C GLU A 18 -7.19 4.01 4.99
N GLU A 19 -7.46 4.67 6.13
CA GLU A 19 -7.38 6.13 6.27
C GLU A 19 -6.09 6.59 6.96
N GLN A 20 -5.17 5.66 7.26
CA GLN A 20 -3.93 5.94 7.97
C GLN A 20 -2.72 6.03 7.04
N ILE A 21 -1.75 6.84 7.44
CA ILE A 21 -0.47 6.95 6.75
C ILE A 21 0.33 5.66 7.04
N PRO A 22 1.04 5.06 6.06
CA PRO A 22 1.73 3.77 6.24
C PRO A 22 2.63 3.71 7.48
N GLU A 23 3.38 4.78 7.74
CA GLU A 23 4.29 4.89 8.88
C GLU A 23 3.55 4.93 10.23
N ASP A 24 2.41 5.63 10.27
CA ASP A 24 1.57 5.76 11.46
C ASP A 24 0.87 4.44 11.78
N TRP A 25 0.34 3.78 10.74
CA TRP A 25 -0.21 2.43 10.87
C TRP A 25 0.83 1.44 11.41
N ALA A 26 2.04 1.42 10.87
CA ALA A 26 3.09 0.52 11.34
C ALA A 26 3.50 0.83 12.80
N ARG A 27 3.44 2.11 13.19
CA ARG A 27 3.69 2.53 14.57
C ARG A 27 2.60 2.04 15.52
N ASP A 28 1.34 2.12 15.12
CA ASP A 28 0.20 1.63 15.90
C ASP A 28 0.27 0.11 16.09
N VAL A 29 0.58 -0.63 15.02
CA VAL A 29 0.81 -2.09 15.10
C VAL A 29 1.99 -2.42 16.01
N TRP A 30 3.05 -1.60 16.00
CA TRP A 30 4.20 -1.77 16.89
C TRP A 30 3.85 -1.57 18.36
N ASP A 31 3.00 -0.58 18.67
CA ASP A 31 2.53 -0.32 20.03
C ASP A 31 1.68 -1.47 20.57
N MET A 32 0.83 -2.06 19.73
CA MET A 32 0.03 -3.23 20.10
C MET A 32 0.87 -4.50 20.25
N SER A 33 1.80 -4.75 19.33
CA SER A 33 2.61 -5.98 19.35
C SER A 33 3.92 -5.79 18.59
N PRO A 34 5.09 -5.76 19.27
CA PRO A 34 6.36 -5.43 18.62
C PRO A 34 6.79 -6.47 17.57
N THR A 35 6.38 -7.73 17.70
CA THR A 35 6.65 -8.77 16.69
C THR A 35 5.86 -8.54 15.40
N LEU A 36 4.61 -8.06 15.52
CA LEU A 36 3.81 -7.65 14.36
C LEU A 36 4.29 -6.32 13.81
N GLY A 37 4.74 -5.40 14.66
CA GLY A 37 5.33 -4.12 14.27
C GLY A 37 6.53 -4.27 13.34
N GLU A 38 7.42 -5.24 13.61
CA GLU A 38 8.56 -5.51 12.72
C GLU A 38 8.10 -6.01 11.33
N THR A 39 7.00 -6.76 11.29
CA THR A 39 6.40 -7.21 10.03
C THR A 39 5.70 -6.07 9.30
N ALA A 40 5.00 -5.21 10.04
CA ALA A 40 4.36 -4.00 9.51
C ALA A 40 5.39 -3.04 8.91
N ALA A 41 6.52 -2.81 9.59
CA ALA A 41 7.61 -2.00 9.06
C ALA A 41 8.15 -2.56 7.73
N LYS A 42 8.35 -3.88 7.62
CA LYS A 42 8.76 -4.54 6.36
C LYS A 42 7.72 -4.36 5.25
N LEU A 43 6.43 -4.35 5.59
CA LEU A 43 5.35 -4.15 4.64
C LEU A 43 5.32 -2.70 4.11
N VAL A 44 5.55 -1.71 4.98
CA VAL A 44 5.69 -0.30 4.57
C VAL A 44 6.91 -0.11 3.68
N ASP A 45 8.04 -0.72 4.03
CA ASP A 45 9.27 -0.64 3.25
C ASP A 45 9.10 -1.30 1.87
N GLY A 46 8.50 -2.50 1.85
CA GLY A 46 8.14 -3.20 0.62
C GLY A 46 7.15 -2.43 -0.25
N PHE A 47 6.15 -1.78 0.37
CA PHE A 47 5.21 -0.90 -0.31
C PHE A 47 5.97 0.26 -1.00
N ALA A 48 6.82 0.97 -0.26
CA ALA A 48 7.61 2.08 -0.81
C ALA A 48 8.50 1.63 -1.98
N ALA A 49 9.16 0.47 -1.85
CA ALA A 49 9.98 -0.12 -2.90
C ALA A 49 9.17 -0.49 -4.16
N VAL A 50 7.95 -1.03 -4.00
CA VAL A 50 7.05 -1.33 -5.12
C VAL A 50 6.63 -0.05 -5.84
N ILE A 51 6.27 0.99 -5.08
CA ILE A 51 5.94 2.30 -5.64
C ILE A 51 7.14 2.85 -6.40
N GLU A 52 8.34 2.90 -5.82
CA GLU A 52 9.53 3.44 -6.49
C GLU A 52 9.88 2.65 -7.77
N CYS A 53 9.89 1.32 -7.72
CA CYS A 53 10.28 0.46 -8.82
C CYS A 53 9.26 0.41 -9.98
N CYS A 54 7.97 0.61 -9.71
CA CYS A 54 6.93 0.53 -10.73
C CYS A 54 6.79 1.85 -11.53
N SER A 55 6.61 1.70 -12.84
CA SER A 55 6.13 2.75 -13.74
C SER A 55 4.63 2.98 -13.54
N ASP A 56 4.13 4.19 -13.86
CA ASP A 56 2.72 4.58 -13.73
C ASP A 56 1.75 3.54 -14.30
N GLU A 57 2.06 2.98 -15.48
CA GLU A 57 1.23 1.96 -16.15
C GLU A 57 1.18 0.63 -15.41
N LYS A 58 2.30 0.17 -14.85
CA LYS A 58 2.33 -1.07 -14.07
C LYS A 58 1.62 -0.90 -12.75
N LEU A 59 1.80 0.25 -12.11
CA LEU A 59 1.17 0.54 -10.84
C LEU A 59 -0.35 0.68 -10.99
N ASP A 60 -0.82 1.36 -12.04
CA ASP A 60 -2.24 1.44 -12.39
C ASP A 60 -2.85 0.06 -12.62
N ASN A 61 -2.17 -0.80 -13.37
CA ASN A 61 -2.64 -2.18 -13.60
C ASN A 61 -2.73 -2.99 -12.30
N LEU A 62 -1.72 -2.86 -11.42
CA LEU A 62 -1.70 -3.53 -10.12
C LEU A 62 -2.88 -3.07 -9.25
N VAL A 63 -3.06 -1.75 -9.08
CA VAL A 63 -4.14 -1.17 -8.28
C VAL A 63 -5.49 -1.62 -8.82
N ARG A 64 -5.72 -1.53 -10.14
CA ARG A 64 -6.96 -2.02 -10.77
C ARG A 64 -7.20 -3.51 -10.54
N SER A 65 -6.14 -4.33 -10.59
CA SER A 65 -6.25 -5.77 -10.35
C SER A 65 -6.62 -6.06 -8.89
N LEU A 66 -6.04 -5.33 -7.94
CA LEU A 66 -6.34 -5.49 -6.52
C LEU A 66 -7.77 -5.05 -6.18
N TYR A 67 -8.19 -3.88 -6.69
CA TYR A 67 -9.57 -3.40 -6.56
C TYR A 67 -10.59 -4.35 -7.18
N ARG A 68 -10.25 -4.97 -8.31
CA ARG A 68 -11.14 -5.96 -8.93
C ARG A 68 -11.30 -7.19 -8.04
N ASN A 69 -10.21 -7.74 -7.50
CA ASN A 69 -10.30 -8.88 -6.58
C ASN A 69 -11.17 -8.53 -5.36
N GLN A 70 -10.98 -7.35 -4.76
CA GLN A 70 -11.79 -6.87 -3.63
C GLN A 70 -13.29 -6.73 -3.93
N LEU A 71 -13.66 -6.43 -5.18
CA LEU A 71 -15.07 -6.33 -5.60
C LEU A 71 -15.69 -7.68 -5.99
N GLU A 72 -14.86 -8.68 -6.28
CA GLU A 72 -15.28 -10.03 -6.63
C GLU A 72 -15.41 -10.96 -5.41
N GLU A 73 -14.94 -10.53 -4.22
CA GLU A 73 -15.06 -11.23 -2.93
C GLU A 73 -16.31 -10.82 -2.11
#